data_AF-A0A098BUH8-F1
#
_entry.id   AF-A0A098BUH8-F1
#
_cell.length_a   1.000
_cell.length_b   1.000
_cell.length_c   1.000
_cell.angle_alpha   90.00
_cell.angle_beta   90.00
_cell.angle_gamma   90.00
#
_symmetry.space_group_name_H-M   'P 1'
#
loop_
_entity.id
_entity.type
_entity.pdbx_description
1 polymer ?
#
loop_
_entity_poly.entity_id
_entity_poly.type
_entity_poly.pdbx_seq_one_letter_code
_entity_poly.pdbx_strand_id
1 'polypeptide(L)'
;MKAGKIVMFVVGVLLSMLGLALLAAAGVLGWGYFVQRDDGWFTGPTERYRTDSSALVSERIDLVFDDTPTGFGAEDFGRLRLRAASEDPGRPVFVGIGPQREVDAFLSGVAHAELTDVRFEPFRAEYREIPGDDPARVPGDEDFWAASAAGPGTQELRWDFQEGVWSIVVMNADATPGVAVDLQAGAQFPFLGPLALWLLVGGLVLLVIGVPLLVLGAVGLGRHGPPSAHAPPPAAVAPGTYPVMLRGDPDAPSRGLWLVKWLLAIPHYIVLFFLAIAHFVTTIVAGFAILFTGRYPRALFDFNVGVMRWWWRVGFYTYAALGTDRYPPFTLHRTDYPADFDVPYPERLSRGLVLVKWWLLAIPHYLVLGVLVGGGATATSDNWDDAVWIYSWSLLGILVLVAAIALLFTARYPSGLFDLVVGINRWRFRVWAYAALLRDEYPPFRLDQGPRELHEYAPAAGPRDDLSPGPGRTQIPLSKEQYGDATSGEQARPGEGR
;
A
#
# COMPACT_ATOMS: atom_id res chain seq x y z
N MET A 1 23.59 -6.74 -20.39
CA MET A 1 22.52 -5.71 -20.43
C MET A 1 23.16 -4.34 -20.60
N LYS A 2 22.66 -3.44 -21.46
CA LYS A 2 23.23 -2.09 -21.58
C LYS A 2 22.82 -1.27 -20.35
N ALA A 3 23.80 -0.76 -19.59
CA ALA A 3 23.58 0.00 -18.34
C ALA A 3 22.50 1.10 -18.47
N GLY A 4 22.39 1.72 -19.64
CA GLY A 4 21.38 2.75 -19.91
C GLY A 4 19.91 2.31 -19.71
N LYS A 5 19.56 1.03 -19.91
CA LYS A 5 18.17 0.57 -19.67
C LYS A 5 17.83 0.49 -18.19
N ILE A 6 18.80 0.12 -17.36
CA ILE A 6 18.66 0.07 -15.90
C ILE A 6 18.58 1.50 -15.36
N VAL A 7 19.45 2.40 -15.82
CA VAL A 7 19.41 3.82 -15.40
C VAL A 7 18.07 4.46 -15.74
N MET A 8 17.59 4.29 -16.97
CA MET A 8 16.29 4.82 -17.40
C MET A 8 15.13 4.25 -16.56
N PHE A 9 15.19 2.96 -16.21
CA PHE A 9 14.22 2.32 -15.33
C PHE A 9 14.24 2.95 -13.93
N VAL A 10 15.42 3.04 -13.29
CA VAL A 10 15.56 3.58 -11.94
C VAL A 10 15.11 5.03 -11.87
N VAL A 11 15.59 5.88 -12.79
CA VAL A 11 15.18 7.29 -12.86
C VAL A 11 13.68 7.41 -13.10
N GLY A 12 13.11 6.61 -14.02
CA GLY A 12 11.68 6.60 -14.27
C GLY A 12 10.84 6.26 -13.04
N VAL A 13 11.26 5.26 -12.25
CA VAL A 13 10.58 4.88 -11.01
C VAL A 13 10.67 6.00 -9.97
N LEU A 14 11.86 6.58 -9.75
CA LEU A 14 12.04 7.65 -8.76
C LEU A 14 11.23 8.90 -9.10
N LEU A 15 11.23 9.32 -10.37
CA LEU A 15 10.41 10.45 -10.82
C LEU A 15 8.92 10.16 -10.66
N SER A 16 8.49 8.92 -10.96
CA SER A 16 7.09 8.52 -10.81
C SER A 16 6.65 8.52 -9.35
N MET A 17 7.50 8.06 -8.43
CA MET A 17 7.24 8.08 -6.99
C MET A 17 7.13 9.50 -6.45
N LEU A 18 8.08 10.36 -6.80
CA LEU A 18 8.07 11.76 -6.38
C LEU A 18 6.83 12.47 -6.94
N GLY A 19 6.53 12.25 -8.23
CA GLY A 19 5.34 12.81 -8.87
C GLY A 19 4.05 12.42 -8.14
N LEU A 20 3.90 11.13 -7.80
CA LEU A 20 2.74 10.64 -7.05
C LEU A 20 2.65 11.25 -5.64
N ALA A 21 3.79 11.38 -4.94
CA ALA A 21 3.83 11.99 -3.61
C ALA A 21 3.40 13.47 -3.65
N LEU A 22 3.84 14.22 -4.67
CA LEU A 22 3.41 15.61 -4.86
C LEU A 22 1.92 15.71 -5.20
N LEU A 23 1.38 14.80 -6.01
CA LEU A 23 -0.06 14.75 -6.29
C LEU A 23 -0.88 14.42 -5.02
N ALA A 24 -0.40 13.51 -4.17
CA ALA A 24 -1.05 13.20 -2.91
C ALA A 24 -1.05 14.41 -1.97
N ALA A 25 0.10 15.10 -1.84
CA ALA A 25 0.20 16.33 -1.06
C ALA A 25 -0.73 17.43 -1.60
N ALA A 26 -0.76 17.62 -2.93
CA ALA A 26 -1.67 18.55 -3.59
C ALA A 26 -3.14 18.20 -3.33
N GLY A 27 -3.49 16.91 -3.34
CA GLY A 27 -4.83 16.43 -3.03
C GLY A 27 -5.26 16.70 -1.59
N VAL A 28 -4.36 16.47 -0.61
CA VAL A 28 -4.61 16.76 0.81
C VAL A 28 -4.79 18.27 1.05
N LEU A 29 -3.87 19.08 0.50
CA LEU A 29 -3.94 20.54 0.61
C LEU A 29 -5.18 21.10 -0.09
N GLY A 30 -5.49 20.61 -1.29
CA GLY A 30 -6.69 20.97 -2.04
C GLY A 30 -7.97 20.55 -1.33
N TRP A 31 -8.01 19.36 -0.72
CA TRP A 31 -9.14 18.93 0.10
C TRP A 31 -9.37 19.87 1.30
N GLY A 32 -8.30 20.23 2.00
CA GLY A 32 -8.36 21.24 3.08
C GLY A 32 -8.91 22.57 2.59
N TYR A 33 -8.54 23.00 1.37
CA TYR A 33 -9.10 24.19 0.73
C TYR A 33 -10.61 24.05 0.39
N PHE A 34 -11.04 22.89 -0.14
CA PHE A 34 -12.43 22.65 -0.54
C PHE A 34 -13.40 22.40 0.63
N VAL A 35 -12.92 21.84 1.74
CA VAL A 35 -13.76 21.56 2.92
C VAL A 35 -14.10 22.83 3.71
N GLN A 36 -13.39 23.93 3.50
CA GLN A 36 -13.70 25.23 4.09
C GLN A 36 -15.01 25.78 3.48
N ARG A 37 -16.11 25.62 4.21
CA ARG A 37 -17.45 26.07 3.79
C ARG A 37 -17.65 27.59 3.86
N ASP A 38 -16.76 28.32 4.51
CA ASP A 38 -16.86 29.76 4.78
C ASP A 38 -15.77 30.56 4.05
N ASP A 39 -15.87 30.74 2.73
CA ASP A 39 -15.01 31.64 1.94
C ASP A 39 -13.48 31.44 2.11
N GLY A 40 -13.05 30.21 2.37
CA GLY A 40 -11.63 29.88 2.58
C GLY A 40 -11.09 30.27 3.96
N TRP A 41 -11.95 30.30 4.99
CA TRP A 41 -11.54 30.34 6.39
C TRP A 41 -11.61 28.96 7.04
N PHE A 42 -10.55 28.56 7.72
CA PHE A 42 -10.56 27.45 8.68
C PHE A 42 -11.17 27.95 9.99
N THR A 43 -12.47 27.73 10.17
CA THR A 43 -13.21 28.12 11.37
C THR A 43 -13.24 27.00 12.40
N GLY A 44 -12.83 27.31 13.63
CA GLY A 44 -13.05 26.43 14.78
C GLY A 44 -14.51 26.43 15.25
N PRO A 45 -14.85 25.49 16.14
CA PRO A 45 -16.13 25.53 16.85
C PRO A 45 -16.25 26.80 17.69
N THR A 46 -17.48 27.26 17.92
CA THR A 46 -17.77 28.31 18.89
C THR A 46 -17.76 27.69 20.28
N GLU A 47 -16.87 28.17 21.15
CA GLU A 47 -16.71 27.64 22.50
C GLU A 47 -16.87 28.75 23.54
N ARG A 48 -17.30 28.35 24.74
CA ARG A 48 -17.63 29.30 25.81
C ARG A 48 -16.45 29.49 26.74
N TYR A 49 -16.09 30.74 26.99
CA TYR A 49 -15.03 31.13 27.91
C TYR A 49 -15.60 32.00 29.01
N ARG A 50 -15.27 31.67 30.26
CA ARG A 50 -15.72 32.40 31.45
C ARG A 50 -14.58 32.57 32.44
N THR A 51 -14.41 33.79 32.93
CA THR A 51 -13.50 34.11 34.04
C THR A 51 -14.12 35.20 34.90
N ASP A 52 -13.80 35.19 36.20
CA ASP A 52 -14.21 36.22 37.14
C ASP A 52 -13.31 37.47 37.07
N SER A 53 -12.18 37.37 36.36
CA SER A 53 -11.21 38.44 36.17
C SER A 53 -11.69 39.53 35.18
N SER A 54 -10.91 40.61 35.04
CA SER A 54 -11.28 41.74 34.18
C SER A 54 -10.96 41.51 32.71
N ALA A 55 -10.08 40.56 32.39
CA ALA A 55 -9.65 40.27 31.03
C ALA A 55 -9.26 38.80 30.87
N LEU A 56 -9.58 38.24 29.72
CA LEU A 56 -9.06 36.95 29.24
C LEU A 56 -7.99 37.22 28.19
N VAL A 57 -6.80 36.67 28.39
CA VAL A 57 -5.63 36.89 27.54
C VAL A 57 -5.17 35.56 26.96
N SER A 58 -4.83 35.53 25.67
CA SER A 58 -4.21 34.36 25.06
C SER A 58 -2.77 34.19 25.53
N GLU A 59 -2.27 32.96 25.51
CA GLU A 59 -0.82 32.74 25.57
C GLU A 59 -0.12 33.56 24.47
N ARG A 60 1.15 33.89 24.74
CA ARG A 60 2.07 34.52 23.80
C ARG A 60 2.02 33.82 22.43
N ILE A 61 1.72 34.60 21.40
CA ILE A 61 1.76 34.16 20.01
C ILE A 61 3.05 34.69 19.38
N ASP A 62 3.99 33.78 19.12
CA ASP A 62 5.28 34.10 18.51
C ASP A 62 5.21 33.85 17.00
N LEU A 63 5.16 34.93 16.21
CA LEU A 63 5.13 34.86 14.74
C LEU A 63 6.48 35.32 14.19
N VAL A 64 7.37 34.35 14.02
CA VAL A 64 8.69 34.53 13.39
C VAL A 64 8.74 33.72 12.12
N PHE A 65 8.96 34.39 11.00
CA PHE A 65 9.08 33.78 9.68
C PHE A 65 10.52 33.93 9.18
N ASP A 66 11.40 33.02 9.59
CA ASP A 66 12.77 32.99 9.11
C ASP A 66 12.84 32.49 7.64
N ASP A 67 13.81 33.00 6.88
CA ASP A 67 14.10 32.59 5.49
C ASP A 67 12.91 32.71 4.50
N THR A 68 12.12 33.77 4.62
CA THR A 68 11.04 34.04 3.65
C THR A 68 11.59 34.35 2.25
N PRO A 69 11.00 33.77 1.18
CA PRO A 69 11.38 34.12 -0.19
C PRO A 69 11.23 35.62 -0.45
N THR A 70 12.12 36.21 -1.23
CA THR A 70 12.05 37.64 -1.59
C THR A 70 10.69 37.99 -2.20
N GLY A 71 9.98 38.93 -1.56
CA GLY A 71 8.65 39.37 -1.98
C GLY A 71 7.48 38.60 -1.34
N PHE A 72 7.74 37.81 -0.30
CA PHE A 72 6.73 37.11 0.50
C PHE A 72 6.77 37.62 1.94
N GLY A 73 5.72 38.33 2.36
CA GLY A 73 5.61 38.92 3.71
C GLY A 73 4.86 38.03 4.70
N ALA A 74 4.82 38.44 5.96
CA ALA A 74 4.03 37.79 7.01
C ALA A 74 2.53 37.72 6.64
N GLU A 75 2.04 38.78 6.00
CA GLU A 75 0.66 38.93 5.54
C GLU A 75 0.26 37.92 4.48
N ASP A 76 1.22 37.40 3.70
CA ASP A 76 0.98 36.38 2.68
C ASP A 76 0.82 34.98 3.27
N PHE A 77 1.30 34.76 4.50
CA PHE A 77 1.11 33.50 5.21
C PHE A 77 -0.34 33.34 5.65
N GLY A 78 -0.97 34.39 6.19
CA GLY A 78 -2.36 34.26 6.57
C GLY A 78 -2.97 35.43 7.30
N ARG A 79 -4.26 35.24 7.58
CA ARG A 79 -5.13 36.20 8.26
C ARG A 79 -5.86 35.50 9.37
N LEU A 80 -6.02 36.17 10.51
CA LEU A 80 -6.83 35.75 11.63
C LEU A 80 -8.18 36.45 11.59
N ARG A 81 -9.23 35.73 11.94
CA ARG A 81 -10.57 36.24 12.22
C ARG A 81 -10.97 35.76 13.60
N LEU A 82 -11.30 36.69 14.48
CA LEU A 82 -11.84 36.38 15.79
C LEU A 82 -13.28 36.91 15.84
N ARG A 83 -14.20 36.08 16.28
CA ARG A 83 -15.57 36.48 16.60
C ARG A 83 -15.80 36.27 18.07
N ALA A 84 -16.26 37.32 18.74
CA ALA A 84 -16.67 37.25 20.14
C ALA A 84 -18.10 37.73 20.27
N ALA A 85 -18.90 37.01 21.04
CA ALA A 85 -20.23 37.44 21.45
C ALA A 85 -20.32 37.36 22.97
N SER A 86 -20.77 38.45 23.60
CA SER A 86 -21.13 38.41 25.02
C SER A 86 -22.31 37.48 25.25
N GLU A 87 -22.27 36.69 26.33
CA GLU A 87 -23.43 35.88 26.75
C GLU A 87 -24.63 36.76 27.15
N ASP A 88 -24.37 37.98 27.65
CA ASP A 88 -25.38 38.99 27.93
C ASP A 88 -25.43 40.01 26.76
N PRO A 89 -26.49 40.01 25.94
CA PRO A 89 -26.62 40.91 24.79
C PRO A 89 -26.55 42.41 25.14
N GLY A 90 -26.83 42.76 26.41
CA GLY A 90 -26.77 44.13 26.90
C GLY A 90 -25.37 44.60 27.29
N ARG A 91 -24.41 43.68 27.44
CA ARG A 91 -23.02 44.01 27.79
C ARG A 91 -22.14 44.06 26.52
N PRO A 92 -21.51 45.20 26.22
CA PRO A 92 -20.60 45.30 25.09
C PRO A 92 -19.30 44.53 25.36
N VAL A 93 -18.84 43.76 24.37
CA VAL A 93 -17.57 43.02 24.43
C VAL A 93 -16.50 43.78 23.65
N PHE A 94 -15.26 43.68 24.12
CA PHE A 94 -14.06 44.15 23.42
C PHE A 94 -13.16 42.97 23.09
N VAL A 95 -12.62 42.96 21.86
CA VAL A 95 -11.55 42.06 21.42
C VAL A 95 -10.45 42.89 20.79
N GLY A 96 -9.21 42.69 21.22
CA GLY A 96 -8.04 43.41 20.71
C GLY A 96 -6.85 42.47 20.48
N ILE A 97 -6.04 42.80 19.47
CA ILE A 97 -4.74 42.18 19.21
C ILE A 97 -3.70 43.28 19.32
N GLY A 98 -2.71 43.09 20.19
CA GLY A 98 -1.66 44.07 20.45
C GLY A 98 -0.29 43.43 20.64
N PRO A 99 0.80 44.20 20.49
CA PRO A 99 2.14 43.72 20.80
C PRO A 99 2.22 43.29 22.26
N GLN A 100 2.81 42.13 22.53
CA GLN A 100 2.79 41.55 23.89
C GLN A 100 3.34 42.52 24.95
N ARG A 101 4.41 43.24 24.64
CA ARG A 101 5.02 44.21 25.56
C ARG A 101 4.06 45.32 25.99
N GLU A 102 3.16 45.74 25.09
CA GLU A 102 2.19 46.80 25.38
C GLU A 102 0.97 46.25 26.11
N VAL A 103 0.54 45.03 25.76
CA VAL A 103 -0.52 44.30 26.48
C VAL A 103 -0.11 44.03 27.94
N ASP A 104 1.12 43.56 28.17
CA ASP A 104 1.67 43.34 29.51
C ASP A 104 1.70 44.64 30.34
N ALA A 105 2.07 45.76 29.71
CA ALA A 105 2.05 47.07 30.35
C ALA A 105 0.63 47.57 30.63
N PHE A 106 -0.32 47.26 29.74
CA PHE A 106 -1.72 47.63 29.88
C PHE A 106 -2.39 46.89 31.06
N LEU A 107 -2.08 45.61 31.24
CA LEU A 107 -2.62 44.75 32.29
C LEU A 107 -1.77 44.70 33.57
N SER A 108 -0.69 45.46 33.62
CA SER A 108 0.17 45.54 34.81
C SER A 108 -0.64 45.97 36.03
N GLY A 109 -0.75 45.10 37.03
CA GLY A 109 -1.50 45.37 38.26
C GLY A 109 -3.00 45.07 38.18
N VAL A 110 -3.52 44.67 37.00
CA VAL A 110 -4.94 44.34 36.76
C VAL A 110 -5.13 42.83 36.87
N ALA A 111 -6.18 42.38 37.57
CA ALA A 111 -6.53 40.98 37.63
C ALA A 111 -7.00 40.45 36.26
N HIS A 112 -6.32 39.43 35.72
CA HIS A 112 -6.62 38.83 34.42
C HIS A 112 -6.32 37.32 34.40
N ALA A 113 -7.01 36.60 33.51
CA ALA A 113 -6.81 35.18 33.27
C ALA A 113 -6.02 34.95 31.97
N GLU A 114 -4.92 34.20 32.05
CA GLU A 114 -4.15 33.76 30.88
C GLU A 114 -4.59 32.35 30.47
N LEU A 115 -4.93 32.16 29.20
CA LEU A 115 -5.32 30.86 28.66
C LEU A 115 -4.07 30.03 28.32
N THR A 116 -3.80 28.97 29.10
CA THR A 116 -2.55 28.19 28.99
C THR A 116 -2.67 26.89 28.21
N ASP A 117 -3.85 26.27 28.18
CA ASP A 117 -4.09 25.07 27.37
C ASP A 117 -5.53 25.07 26.86
N VAL A 118 -5.73 24.64 25.62
CA VAL A 118 -7.05 24.47 25.00
C VAL A 118 -7.10 23.09 24.37
N ARG A 119 -7.84 22.19 25.01
CA ARG A 119 -8.16 20.88 24.45
C ARG A 119 -9.52 20.97 23.77
N PHE A 120 -9.60 20.54 22.52
CA PHE A 120 -10.84 20.64 21.74
C PHE A 120 -11.74 19.41 21.86
N GLU A 121 -11.21 18.25 22.23
CA GLU A 121 -11.97 16.99 22.31
C GLU A 121 -11.57 16.15 23.55
N PRO A 122 -12.42 16.07 24.60
CA PRO A 122 -13.55 16.97 24.89
C PRO A 122 -13.07 18.40 25.18
N PHE A 123 -13.89 19.41 24.87
CA PHE A 123 -13.52 20.81 25.09
C PHE A 123 -13.17 21.11 26.55
N ARG A 124 -11.93 21.57 26.81
CA ARG A 124 -11.44 22.05 28.11
C ARG A 124 -10.46 23.19 27.90
N ALA A 125 -10.69 24.29 28.60
CA ALA A 125 -9.79 25.44 28.67
C ALA A 125 -9.17 25.49 30.07
N GLU A 126 -7.83 25.53 30.15
CA GLU A 126 -7.10 25.76 31.39
C GLU A 126 -6.65 27.21 31.48
N TYR A 127 -6.90 27.83 32.64
CA TYR A 127 -6.61 29.23 32.90
C TYR A 127 -5.58 29.36 34.02
N ARG A 128 -4.64 30.28 33.84
CA ARG A 128 -3.77 30.79 34.90
C ARG A 128 -4.27 32.17 35.31
N GLU A 129 -4.85 32.24 36.51
CA GLU A 129 -5.30 33.50 37.09
C GLU A 129 -4.10 34.30 37.62
N ILE A 130 -3.96 35.53 37.14
CA ILE A 130 -2.93 36.48 37.58
C ILE A 130 -3.62 37.54 38.44
N PRO A 131 -3.31 37.61 39.75
CA PRO A 131 -3.95 38.55 40.65
C PRO A 131 -3.50 39.98 40.39
N GLY A 132 -4.40 40.93 40.63
CA GLY A 132 -4.14 42.37 40.55
C GLY A 132 -5.20 43.15 41.32
N ASP A 133 -4.81 44.32 41.84
CA ASP A 133 -5.65 45.17 42.68
C ASP A 133 -6.11 46.45 41.96
N ASP A 134 -5.52 46.76 40.80
CA ASP A 134 -5.82 47.96 40.03
C ASP A 134 -7.06 47.76 39.15
N PRO A 135 -7.92 48.80 39.01
CA PRO A 135 -9.03 48.74 38.08
C PRO A 135 -8.53 48.74 36.63
N ALA A 136 -9.15 47.90 35.79
CA ALA A 136 -8.85 47.86 34.36
C ALA A 136 -9.21 49.20 33.69
N ARG A 137 -8.38 49.62 32.73
CA ARG A 137 -8.67 50.78 31.87
C ARG A 137 -9.62 50.38 30.75
N VAL A 138 -10.37 51.35 30.23
CA VAL A 138 -11.26 51.13 29.08
C VAL A 138 -10.40 50.81 27.85
N PRO A 139 -10.51 49.60 27.28
CA PRO A 139 -9.59 49.17 26.22
C PRO A 139 -9.78 49.95 24.91
N GLY A 140 -10.97 50.51 24.67
CA GLY A 140 -11.27 51.30 23.48
C GLY A 140 -10.64 52.68 23.44
N ASP A 141 -10.10 53.17 24.56
CA ASP A 141 -9.42 54.48 24.64
C ASP A 141 -7.91 54.38 24.36
N GLU A 142 -7.39 53.16 24.19
CA GLU A 142 -5.95 52.91 23.97
C GLU A 142 -5.64 52.75 22.48
N ASP A 143 -4.57 53.40 22.01
CA ASP A 143 -4.22 53.44 20.57
C ASP A 143 -3.19 52.39 20.14
N PHE A 144 -2.69 51.54 21.06
CA PHE A 144 -1.63 50.57 20.75
C PHE A 144 -2.12 49.28 20.08
N TRP A 145 -3.44 49.08 19.99
CA TRP A 145 -4.00 47.89 19.37
C TRP A 145 -3.71 47.88 17.87
N ALA A 146 -3.08 46.79 17.39
CA ALA A 146 -2.91 46.60 15.95
C ALA A 146 -4.25 46.35 15.25
N ALA A 147 -5.18 45.71 15.96
CA ALA A 147 -6.57 45.59 15.53
C ALA A 147 -7.46 45.46 16.77
N SER A 148 -8.61 46.15 16.80
CA SER A 148 -9.60 46.01 17.86
C SER A 148 -11.04 46.14 17.34
N ALA A 149 -11.98 45.55 18.07
CA ALA A 149 -13.42 45.66 17.82
C ALA A 149 -14.17 45.71 19.16
N ALA A 150 -15.12 46.63 19.29
CA ALA A 150 -15.88 46.83 20.50
C ALA A 150 -17.35 47.14 20.20
N GLY A 151 -18.27 46.52 20.93
CA GLY A 151 -19.69 46.83 20.79
C GLY A 151 -20.64 45.76 21.34
N PRO A 152 -21.96 46.02 21.32
CA PRO A 152 -22.97 45.04 21.70
C PRO A 152 -23.11 43.92 20.65
N GLY A 153 -23.54 42.74 21.08
CA GLY A 153 -23.73 41.58 20.19
C GLY A 153 -22.42 40.94 19.73
N THR A 154 -22.45 40.29 18.56
CA THR A 154 -21.26 39.63 17.99
C THR A 154 -20.34 40.64 17.32
N GLN A 155 -19.11 40.74 17.81
CA GLN A 155 -18.05 41.54 17.23
C GLN A 155 -17.11 40.65 16.42
N GLU A 156 -16.70 41.13 15.24
CA GLU A 156 -15.75 40.44 14.37
C GLU A 156 -14.49 41.30 14.20
N LEU A 157 -13.35 40.71 14.53
CA LEU A 157 -12.03 41.28 14.35
C LEU A 157 -11.29 40.50 13.25
N ARG A 158 -10.66 41.22 12.31
CA ARG A 158 -9.79 40.63 11.29
C ARG A 158 -8.40 41.25 11.39
N TRP A 159 -7.37 40.43 11.32
CA TRP A 159 -5.99 40.85 11.44
C TRP A 159 -5.10 40.05 10.49
N ASP A 160 -4.31 40.74 9.69
CA ASP A 160 -3.30 40.13 8.83
C ASP A 160 -2.07 39.78 9.67
N PHE A 161 -1.46 38.62 9.46
CA PHE A 161 -0.30 38.22 10.24
C PHE A 161 0.86 39.19 10.04
N GLN A 162 1.49 39.57 11.15
CA GLN A 162 2.66 40.45 11.18
C GLN A 162 3.76 39.78 12.00
N GLU A 163 5.01 39.96 11.57
CA GLU A 163 6.16 39.49 12.35
C GLU A 163 6.20 40.15 13.72
N GLY A 164 6.43 39.34 14.75
CA GLY A 164 6.55 39.81 16.12
C GLY A 164 5.85 38.93 17.13
N VAL A 165 5.78 39.45 18.36
CA VAL A 165 5.19 38.76 19.49
C VAL A 165 3.88 39.45 19.86
N TRP A 166 2.80 38.70 19.77
CA TRP A 166 1.43 39.21 19.83
C TRP A 166 0.61 38.52 20.93
N SER A 167 -0.35 39.26 21.48
CA SER A 167 -1.31 38.75 22.46
C SER A 167 -2.72 39.19 22.08
N ILE A 168 -3.68 38.27 22.23
CA ILE A 168 -5.11 38.53 22.03
C ILE A 168 -5.72 38.79 23.40
N VAL A 169 -6.51 39.85 23.52
CA VAL A 169 -7.19 40.24 24.75
C VAL A 169 -8.69 40.32 24.51
N VAL A 170 -9.47 39.70 25.38
CA VAL A 170 -10.93 39.77 25.40
C VAL A 170 -11.39 40.27 26.76
N MET A 171 -12.23 41.31 26.77
CA MET A 171 -12.77 41.87 28.00
C MET A 171 -14.12 42.53 27.78
N ASN A 172 -14.79 42.91 28.87
CA ASN A 172 -15.95 43.78 28.77
C ASN A 172 -15.50 45.18 28.32
N ALA A 173 -16.23 45.81 27.39
CA ALA A 173 -15.80 47.08 26.81
C ALA A 173 -15.82 48.24 27.82
N ASP A 174 -16.54 48.10 28.94
CA ASP A 174 -16.56 49.02 30.07
C ASP A 174 -15.51 48.71 31.14
N ALA A 175 -14.61 47.74 30.87
CA ALA A 175 -13.54 47.28 31.76
C ALA A 175 -14.03 46.69 33.10
N THR A 176 -15.30 46.25 33.16
CA THR A 176 -15.85 45.59 34.35
C THR A 176 -15.39 44.14 34.48
N PRO A 177 -15.20 43.62 35.71
CA PRO A 177 -14.83 42.22 35.94
C PRO A 177 -15.96 41.25 35.61
N GLY A 178 -15.60 40.01 35.29
CA GLY A 178 -16.53 38.94 34.92
C GLY A 178 -16.73 38.88 33.40
N VAL A 179 -15.79 38.25 32.71
CA VAL A 179 -15.84 38.06 31.25
C VAL A 179 -16.53 36.74 30.94
N ALA A 180 -17.66 36.79 30.23
CA ALA A 180 -18.40 35.62 29.77
C ALA A 180 -18.74 35.77 28.27
N VAL A 181 -17.99 35.06 27.43
CA VAL A 181 -18.01 35.24 25.98
C VAL A 181 -17.99 33.91 25.24
N ASP A 182 -18.74 33.86 24.15
CA ASP A 182 -18.63 32.83 23.14
C ASP A 182 -17.57 33.28 22.12
N LEU A 183 -16.48 32.53 22.01
CA LEU A 183 -15.37 32.83 21.10
C LEU A 183 -15.35 31.82 19.96
N GLN A 184 -15.12 32.34 18.75
CA GLN A 184 -14.84 31.56 17.56
C GLN A 184 -13.62 32.14 16.86
N ALA A 185 -12.56 31.34 16.73
CA ALA A 185 -11.39 31.68 15.95
C ALA A 185 -11.49 31.07 14.55
N GLY A 186 -11.01 31.82 13.55
CA GLY A 186 -10.79 31.30 12.21
C GLY A 186 -9.50 31.84 11.62
N ALA A 187 -8.82 31.03 10.81
CA ALA A 187 -7.61 31.44 10.11
C ALA A 187 -7.76 31.19 8.61
N GLN A 188 -7.18 32.06 7.79
CA GLN A 188 -7.13 31.89 6.33
C GLN A 188 -5.68 31.92 5.88
N PHE A 189 -5.30 30.94 5.06
CA PHE A 189 -3.94 30.79 4.54
C PHE A 189 -3.97 30.86 2.99
N PRO A 190 -3.80 32.06 2.39
CA PRO A 190 -4.02 32.26 0.96
C PRO A 190 -3.00 31.52 0.09
N PHE A 191 -1.81 31.24 0.61
CA PHE A 191 -0.76 30.53 -0.11
C PHE A 191 -1.07 29.04 -0.38
N LEU A 192 -1.98 28.42 0.38
CA LEU A 192 -2.27 26.98 0.25
C LEU A 192 -2.84 26.62 -1.13
N GLY A 193 -3.69 27.49 -1.70
CA GLY A 193 -4.27 27.28 -3.02
C GLY A 193 -3.22 27.24 -4.14
N PRO A 194 -2.42 28.30 -4.33
CA PRO A 194 -1.31 28.31 -5.28
C PRO A 194 -0.28 27.21 -5.03
N LEU A 195 0.05 26.91 -3.76
CA LEU A 195 0.97 25.83 -3.42
C LEU A 195 0.43 24.47 -3.87
N ALA A 196 -0.84 24.16 -3.56
CA ALA A 196 -1.48 22.93 -4.00
C ALA A 196 -1.49 22.81 -5.53
N LEU A 197 -1.72 23.92 -6.24
CA LEU A 197 -1.66 23.96 -7.71
C LEU A 197 -0.24 23.69 -8.24
N TRP A 198 0.79 24.30 -7.67
CA TRP A 198 2.18 24.05 -8.07
C TRP A 198 2.61 22.61 -7.82
N LEU A 199 2.24 22.04 -6.67
CA LEU A 199 2.47 20.64 -6.36
C LEU A 199 1.72 19.71 -7.33
N LEU A 200 0.49 20.06 -7.70
CA LEU A 200 -0.30 19.33 -8.70
C LEU A 200 0.40 19.32 -10.07
N VAL A 201 0.79 20.51 -10.57
CA VAL A 201 1.45 20.67 -11.87
C VAL A 201 2.82 19.98 -11.87
N GLY A 202 3.65 20.21 -10.85
CA GLY A 202 4.94 19.58 -10.70
C GLY A 202 4.83 18.05 -10.64
N GLY A 203 3.88 17.54 -9.85
CA GLY A 203 3.57 16.12 -9.77
C GLY A 203 3.18 15.52 -11.13
N LEU A 204 2.30 16.19 -11.88
CA LEU A 204 1.88 15.76 -13.20
C LEU A 204 3.04 15.74 -14.21
N VAL A 205 3.87 16.78 -14.25
CA VAL A 205 5.05 16.85 -15.12
C VAL A 205 6.02 15.70 -14.82
N LEU A 206 6.29 15.43 -13.55
CA LEU A 206 7.14 14.32 -13.14
C LEU A 206 6.56 12.97 -13.56
N LEU A 207 5.25 12.76 -13.48
CA LEU A 207 4.62 11.53 -13.98
C LEU A 207 4.69 11.42 -15.50
N VAL A 208 4.45 12.50 -16.23
CA VAL A 208 4.51 12.55 -17.70
C VAL A 208 5.90 12.17 -18.21
N ILE A 209 6.96 12.49 -17.46
CA ILE A 209 8.34 12.11 -17.81
C ILE A 209 8.70 10.73 -17.24
N GLY A 210 8.38 10.49 -15.96
CA GLY A 210 8.76 9.31 -15.21
C GLY A 210 8.14 8.02 -15.74
N VAL A 211 6.84 8.04 -16.04
CA VAL A 211 6.11 6.84 -16.50
C VAL A 211 6.66 6.33 -17.85
N PRO A 212 6.85 7.18 -18.89
CA PRO A 212 7.49 6.72 -20.13
C PRO A 212 8.89 6.15 -19.94
N LEU A 213 9.74 6.78 -19.12
CA LEU A 213 11.09 6.27 -18.84
C LEU A 213 11.04 4.89 -18.15
N LEU A 214 10.16 4.75 -17.15
CA LEU A 214 9.90 3.49 -16.46
C LEU A 214 9.46 2.41 -17.46
N VAL A 215 8.47 2.69 -18.30
CA VAL A 215 7.92 1.73 -19.28
C VAL A 215 8.97 1.35 -20.32
N LEU A 216 9.71 2.31 -20.88
CA LEU A 216 10.79 2.04 -21.82
C LEU A 216 11.92 1.23 -21.18
N GLY A 217 12.15 1.43 -19.89
CA GLY A 217 13.12 0.68 -19.08
C GLY A 217 12.70 -0.76 -18.91
N ALA A 218 11.44 -0.98 -18.49
CA ALA A 218 10.83 -2.28 -18.34
C ALA A 218 10.79 -3.06 -19.67
N VAL A 219 10.42 -2.41 -20.77
CA VAL A 219 10.49 -2.99 -22.12
C VAL A 219 11.93 -3.43 -22.47
N GLY A 220 12.94 -2.64 -22.10
CA GLY A 220 14.34 -2.99 -22.29
C GLY A 220 14.77 -4.21 -21.48
N LEU A 221 14.31 -4.32 -20.24
CA LEU A 221 14.58 -5.44 -19.35
C LEU A 221 13.88 -6.73 -19.83
N GLY A 222 12.64 -6.63 -20.29
CA GLY A 222 11.89 -7.79 -20.81
C GLY A 222 12.41 -8.35 -22.13
N ARG A 223 12.85 -7.48 -23.06
CA ARG A 223 13.37 -7.91 -24.39
C ARG A 223 14.66 -8.73 -24.34
N HIS A 224 15.43 -8.64 -23.26
CA HIS A 224 16.69 -9.37 -23.10
C HIS A 224 16.54 -10.67 -22.32
N GLY A 225 15.31 -11.13 -22.05
CA GLY A 225 15.09 -12.51 -21.66
C GLY A 225 15.61 -13.45 -22.75
N PRO A 226 16.37 -14.52 -22.41
CA PRO A 226 16.55 -15.60 -23.37
C PRO A 226 15.14 -16.03 -23.83
N PRO A 227 14.94 -16.33 -25.13
CA PRO A 227 13.66 -16.80 -25.60
C PRO A 227 13.22 -17.92 -24.67
N SER A 228 11.94 -17.94 -24.29
CA SER A 228 11.33 -19.14 -23.72
C SER A 228 11.79 -20.28 -24.61
N ALA A 229 12.67 -21.15 -24.11
CA ALA A 229 12.94 -22.39 -24.79
C ALA A 229 11.55 -23.00 -24.89
N HIS A 230 10.99 -22.98 -26.10
CA HIS A 230 9.88 -23.82 -26.42
C HIS A 230 10.44 -25.23 -26.22
N ALA A 231 10.35 -25.75 -24.99
CA ALA A 231 9.81 -27.07 -24.89
C ALA A 231 8.54 -27.00 -25.75
N PRO A 232 8.44 -27.78 -26.84
CA PRO A 232 7.22 -27.81 -27.64
C PRO A 232 6.05 -27.90 -26.66
N PRO A 233 4.92 -27.19 -26.91
CA PRO A 233 3.77 -27.30 -26.03
C PRO A 233 3.57 -28.79 -25.74
N PRO A 234 3.58 -29.24 -24.47
CA PRO A 234 3.25 -30.63 -24.19
C PRO A 234 1.96 -30.90 -24.95
N ALA A 235 2.01 -31.90 -25.83
CA ALA A 235 0.97 -32.19 -26.80
C ALA A 235 -0.39 -32.12 -26.10
N ALA A 236 -1.16 -31.06 -26.39
CA ALA A 236 -2.34 -30.66 -25.64
C ALA A 236 -2.10 -30.52 -24.12
N VAL A 237 -2.26 -29.32 -23.58
CA VAL A 237 -2.54 -29.15 -22.14
C VAL A 237 -3.69 -30.10 -21.82
N ALA A 238 -3.44 -31.11 -20.98
CA ALA A 238 -4.47 -32.09 -20.64
C ALA A 238 -5.74 -31.34 -20.17
N PRO A 239 -6.94 -31.73 -20.64
CA PRO A 239 -8.17 -31.05 -20.25
C PRO A 239 -8.30 -31.01 -18.72
N GLY A 240 -8.30 -29.80 -18.14
CA GLY A 240 -8.37 -29.56 -16.69
C GLY A 240 -7.17 -28.86 -16.04
N THR A 241 -6.08 -28.59 -16.79
CA THR A 241 -4.87 -27.95 -16.27
C THR A 241 -4.89 -26.43 -16.44
N TYR A 242 -4.52 -25.70 -15.39
CA TYR A 242 -4.46 -24.23 -15.41
C TYR A 242 -3.09 -23.79 -15.96
N PRO A 243 -3.02 -22.81 -16.88
CA PRO A 243 -1.80 -22.54 -17.65
C PRO A 243 -0.63 -21.93 -16.83
N VAL A 244 -0.88 -21.41 -15.63
CA VAL A 244 0.16 -20.80 -14.79
C VAL A 244 0.88 -21.86 -13.97
N MET A 245 2.20 -21.96 -14.17
CA MET A 245 3.06 -22.96 -13.54
C MET A 245 3.89 -22.33 -12.43
N LEU A 246 3.83 -22.92 -11.23
CA LEU A 246 4.70 -22.57 -10.10
C LEU A 246 5.45 -23.83 -9.65
N ARG A 247 6.78 -23.78 -9.54
CA ARG A 247 7.61 -24.92 -9.14
C ARG A 247 8.39 -24.58 -7.87
N GLY A 248 8.46 -25.51 -6.93
CA GLY A 248 9.27 -25.38 -5.73
C GLY A 248 9.83 -26.74 -5.33
N ASP A 249 11.01 -27.07 -5.81
CA ASP A 249 11.71 -28.29 -5.42
C ASP A 249 12.50 -28.02 -4.13
N PRO A 250 12.24 -28.73 -3.02
CA PRO A 250 12.94 -28.47 -1.76
C PRO A 250 14.40 -28.93 -1.82
N ASP A 251 15.33 -28.05 -1.43
CA ASP A 251 16.78 -28.29 -1.38
C ASP A 251 17.26 -28.34 0.08
N ALA A 252 16.82 -29.36 0.82
CA ALA A 252 17.24 -29.71 2.20
C ALA A 252 17.69 -28.50 3.07
N PRO A 253 16.75 -27.63 3.50
CA PRO A 253 17.08 -26.40 4.21
C PRO A 253 17.73 -26.69 5.58
N SER A 254 18.63 -25.82 6.01
CA SER A 254 19.33 -25.95 7.29
C SER A 254 18.44 -25.59 8.49
N ARG A 255 18.81 -26.15 9.65
CA ARG A 255 17.99 -26.12 10.88
C ARG A 255 17.71 -24.71 11.42
N GLY A 256 18.68 -23.81 11.33
CA GLY A 256 18.63 -22.51 12.03
C GLY A 256 18.82 -21.28 11.15
N LEU A 257 19.20 -21.43 9.87
CA LEU A 257 19.56 -20.29 9.02
C LEU A 257 18.35 -19.39 8.71
N TRP A 258 17.13 -19.93 8.80
CA TRP A 258 15.87 -19.20 8.65
C TRP A 258 15.71 -18.00 9.60
N LEU A 259 16.39 -18.00 10.75
CA LEU A 259 16.42 -16.87 11.69
C LEU A 259 17.15 -15.64 11.13
N VAL A 260 18.04 -15.83 10.15
CA VAL A 260 18.87 -14.77 9.56
C VAL A 260 18.52 -14.50 8.10
N LYS A 261 17.84 -15.42 7.40
CA LYS A 261 17.46 -15.26 5.98
C LYS A 261 16.71 -13.97 5.68
N TRP A 262 15.88 -13.50 6.61
CA TRP A 262 15.11 -12.27 6.42
C TRP A 262 16.00 -11.04 6.32
N LEU A 263 17.10 -11.01 7.08
CA LEU A 263 18.11 -9.96 7.02
C LEU A 263 18.86 -10.01 5.67
N LEU A 264 19.22 -11.22 5.22
CA LEU A 264 19.89 -11.43 3.93
C LEU A 264 18.99 -11.10 2.72
N ALA A 265 17.67 -11.14 2.90
CA ALA A 265 16.70 -10.77 1.89
C ALA A 265 16.42 -9.27 1.79
N ILE A 266 16.93 -8.43 2.72
CA ILE A 266 16.73 -6.96 2.69
C ILE A 266 17.15 -6.35 1.34
N PRO A 267 18.33 -6.66 0.77
CA PRO A 267 18.71 -6.13 -0.54
C PRO A 267 17.74 -6.52 -1.66
N HIS A 268 17.16 -7.72 -1.59
CA HIS A 268 16.12 -8.14 -2.54
C HIS A 268 14.84 -7.35 -2.36
N TYR A 269 14.38 -7.14 -1.12
CA TYR A 269 13.16 -6.37 -0.87
C TYR A 269 13.25 -4.93 -1.36
N ILE A 270 14.42 -4.29 -1.22
CA ILE A 270 14.66 -2.94 -1.76
C ILE A 270 14.48 -2.93 -3.28
N VAL A 271 15.08 -3.89 -4.01
CA VAL A 271 14.95 -3.93 -5.47
C VAL A 271 13.55 -4.35 -5.91
N LEU A 272 12.96 -5.34 -5.24
CA LEU A 272 11.60 -5.81 -5.52
C LEU A 272 10.55 -4.74 -5.25
N PHE A 273 10.79 -3.81 -4.31
CA PHE A 273 9.92 -2.65 -4.09
C PHE A 273 9.83 -1.76 -5.34
N PHE A 274 10.97 -1.37 -5.91
CA PHE A 274 10.99 -0.59 -7.15
C PHE A 274 10.42 -1.37 -8.34
N LEU A 275 10.70 -2.68 -8.42
CA LEU A 275 10.12 -3.55 -9.44
C LEU A 275 8.60 -3.73 -9.27
N ALA A 276 8.08 -3.72 -8.05
CA ALA A 276 6.65 -3.81 -7.79
C ALA A 276 5.91 -2.56 -8.29
N ILE A 277 6.48 -1.38 -8.08
CA ILE A 277 5.96 -0.12 -8.65
C ILE A 277 5.92 -0.21 -10.17
N ALA A 278 7.02 -0.67 -10.79
CA ALA A 278 7.05 -0.82 -12.23
C ALA A 278 6.11 -1.91 -12.76
N HIS A 279 5.97 -3.02 -12.04
CA HIS A 279 5.02 -4.08 -12.37
C HIS A 279 3.58 -3.55 -12.37
N PHE A 280 3.23 -2.73 -11.38
CA PHE A 280 1.92 -2.08 -11.31
C PHE A 280 1.69 -1.12 -12.50
N VAL A 281 2.63 -0.20 -12.73
CA VAL A 281 2.53 0.78 -13.85
C VAL A 281 2.46 0.07 -15.21
N THR A 282 3.32 -0.94 -15.43
CA THR A 282 3.32 -1.68 -16.70
C THR A 282 2.09 -2.56 -16.87
N THR A 283 1.47 -3.04 -15.80
CA THR A 283 0.17 -3.73 -15.84
C THR A 283 -0.95 -2.78 -16.29
N ILE A 284 -0.97 -1.54 -15.79
CA ILE A 284 -1.94 -0.52 -16.25
C ILE A 284 -1.73 -0.24 -17.75
N VAL A 285 -0.48 0.00 -18.16
CA VAL A 285 -0.14 0.25 -19.57
C VAL A 285 -0.50 -0.95 -20.46
N ALA A 286 -0.25 -2.18 -19.99
CA ALA A 286 -0.69 -3.39 -20.68
C ALA A 286 -2.21 -3.51 -20.75
N GLY A 287 -2.93 -3.10 -19.70
CA GLY A 287 -4.39 -3.03 -19.69
C GLY A 287 -4.94 -2.15 -20.81
N PHE A 288 -4.40 -0.93 -20.97
CA PHE A 288 -4.75 -0.09 -22.12
C PHE A 288 -4.38 -0.74 -23.46
N ALA A 289 -3.19 -1.33 -23.57
CA ALA A 289 -2.79 -2.03 -24.79
C ALA A 289 -3.74 -3.18 -25.14
N ILE A 290 -4.18 -3.98 -24.16
CA ILE A 290 -5.14 -5.07 -24.35
C ILE A 290 -6.52 -4.52 -24.71
N LEU A 291 -6.98 -3.44 -24.06
CA LEU A 291 -8.27 -2.82 -24.35
C LEU A 291 -8.37 -2.41 -25.83
N PHE A 292 -7.33 -1.78 -26.38
CA PHE A 292 -7.32 -1.32 -27.77
C PHE A 292 -6.96 -2.42 -28.78
N THR A 293 -5.97 -3.27 -28.46
CA THR A 293 -5.39 -4.21 -29.44
C THR A 293 -5.81 -5.67 -29.24
N GLY A 294 -6.30 -6.03 -28.05
CA GLY A 294 -6.56 -7.40 -27.63
C GLY A 294 -5.28 -8.22 -27.37
N ARG A 295 -4.11 -7.57 -27.28
CA ARG A 295 -2.81 -8.23 -27.11
C ARG A 295 -1.99 -7.59 -25.99
N TYR A 296 -1.32 -8.43 -25.20
CA TYR A 296 -0.35 -8.00 -24.20
C TYR A 296 0.99 -7.69 -24.88
N PRO A 297 1.58 -6.48 -24.74
CA PRO A 297 2.89 -6.20 -25.29
C PRO A 297 3.96 -7.18 -24.78
N ARG A 298 4.55 -7.98 -25.67
CA ARG A 298 5.41 -9.14 -25.29
C ARG A 298 6.55 -8.77 -24.34
N ALA A 299 7.23 -7.65 -24.57
CA ALA A 299 8.30 -7.19 -23.69
C ALA A 299 7.83 -6.85 -22.27
N LEU A 300 6.63 -6.29 -22.12
CA LEU A 300 6.05 -6.02 -20.79
C LEU A 300 5.57 -7.31 -20.13
N PHE A 301 5.05 -8.26 -20.92
CA PHE A 301 4.68 -9.58 -20.43
C PHE A 301 5.90 -10.31 -19.83
N ASP A 302 6.99 -10.39 -20.59
CA ASP A 302 8.23 -11.05 -20.16
C ASP A 302 8.83 -10.36 -18.92
N PHE A 303 8.77 -9.03 -18.85
CA PHE A 303 9.14 -8.27 -17.66
C PHE A 303 8.29 -8.65 -16.45
N ASN A 304 6.95 -8.63 -16.58
CA ASN A 304 6.04 -8.90 -15.46
C ASN A 304 6.13 -10.35 -14.97
N VAL A 305 6.22 -11.33 -15.87
CA VAL A 305 6.50 -12.72 -15.48
C VAL A 305 7.86 -12.84 -14.80
N GLY A 306 8.89 -12.12 -15.27
CA GLY A 306 10.21 -12.10 -14.65
C GLY A 306 10.21 -11.52 -13.24
N VAL A 307 9.43 -10.46 -13.00
CA VAL A 307 9.25 -9.86 -11.66
C VAL A 307 8.58 -10.87 -10.73
N MET A 308 7.49 -11.50 -11.16
CA MET A 308 6.80 -12.53 -10.38
C MET A 308 7.71 -13.74 -10.10
N ARG A 309 8.52 -14.18 -11.07
CA ARG A 309 9.51 -15.24 -10.91
C ARG A 309 10.55 -14.89 -9.86
N TRP A 310 11.04 -13.65 -9.83
CA TRP A 310 11.97 -13.22 -8.80
C TRP A 310 11.32 -13.13 -7.42
N TRP A 311 10.10 -12.60 -7.32
CA TRP A 311 9.31 -12.63 -6.09
C TRP A 311 9.14 -14.05 -5.54
N TRP A 312 8.85 -15.02 -6.41
CA TRP A 312 8.74 -16.42 -5.98
C TRP A 312 10.07 -16.98 -5.46
N ARG A 313 11.19 -16.70 -6.13
CA ARG A 313 12.52 -17.14 -5.66
C ARG A 313 12.86 -16.61 -4.26
N VAL A 314 12.59 -15.32 -4.01
CA VAL A 314 12.82 -14.71 -2.70
C VAL A 314 11.87 -15.30 -1.66
N GLY A 315 10.58 -15.46 -1.99
CA GLY A 315 9.60 -16.07 -1.10
C GLY A 315 9.92 -17.54 -0.76
N PHE A 316 10.40 -18.31 -1.73
CA PHE A 316 10.77 -19.71 -1.53
C PHE A 316 12.01 -19.86 -0.65
N TYR A 317 12.96 -18.93 -0.74
CA TYR A 317 14.09 -18.82 0.18
C TYR A 317 13.67 -18.39 1.59
N THR A 318 12.73 -17.43 1.70
CA THR A 318 12.27 -16.86 2.98
C THR A 318 10.92 -17.42 3.45
N TYR A 319 10.06 -16.59 4.05
CA TYR A 319 8.87 -16.99 4.80
C TYR A 319 7.66 -17.32 3.94
N ALA A 320 7.76 -17.36 2.62
CA ALA A 320 6.66 -17.86 1.79
C ALA A 320 6.67 -19.39 1.69
N ALA A 321 7.84 -20.03 1.74
CA ALA A 321 7.93 -21.50 1.75
C ALA A 321 9.13 -22.09 2.53
N LEU A 322 10.19 -21.32 2.78
CA LEU A 322 11.39 -21.77 3.49
C LEU A 322 12.01 -23.06 2.91
N GLY A 323 11.92 -23.22 1.59
CA GLY A 323 12.21 -24.46 0.87
C GLY A 323 13.65 -24.63 0.39
N THR A 324 14.48 -23.58 0.47
CA THR A 324 15.89 -23.65 0.05
C THR A 324 16.78 -22.71 0.85
N ASP A 325 18.05 -23.07 0.98
CA ASP A 325 19.11 -22.20 1.52
C ASP A 325 19.93 -21.49 0.44
N ARG A 326 19.68 -21.79 -0.84
CA ARG A 326 20.40 -21.14 -1.95
C ARG A 326 19.96 -19.67 -2.05
N TYR A 327 20.91 -18.76 -1.96
CA TYR A 327 20.63 -17.32 -2.04
C TYR A 327 20.08 -16.94 -3.44
N PRO A 328 18.94 -16.23 -3.53
CA PRO A 328 18.31 -15.92 -4.81
C PRO A 328 19.18 -15.00 -5.70
N PRO A 329 19.38 -15.33 -6.99
CA PRO A 329 20.11 -14.46 -7.91
C PRO A 329 19.30 -13.20 -8.29
N PHE A 330 19.97 -12.05 -8.43
CA PHE A 330 19.38 -10.76 -8.84
C PHE A 330 19.10 -10.72 -10.34
N THR A 331 18.07 -11.44 -10.79
CA THR A 331 17.73 -11.51 -12.21
C THR A 331 16.25 -11.74 -12.42
N LEU A 332 15.71 -11.21 -13.51
CA LEU A 332 14.34 -11.48 -13.96
C LEU A 332 14.26 -12.76 -14.82
N HIS A 333 15.41 -13.26 -15.27
CA HIS A 333 15.50 -14.39 -16.18
C HIS A 333 15.33 -15.72 -15.43
N ARG A 334 15.06 -16.77 -16.23
CA ARG A 334 15.18 -18.15 -15.78
C ARG A 334 16.62 -18.43 -15.40
N THR A 335 16.76 -19.20 -14.33
CA THR A 335 18.04 -19.67 -13.80
C THR A 335 17.85 -21.09 -13.32
N ASP A 336 18.94 -21.84 -13.20
CA ASP A 336 18.91 -23.12 -12.50
C ASP A 336 18.77 -22.87 -10.99
N TYR A 337 17.53 -22.67 -10.55
CA TYR A 337 17.17 -22.37 -9.16
C TYR A 337 15.95 -23.23 -8.77
N PRO A 338 15.87 -23.75 -7.54
CA PRO A 338 14.81 -24.69 -7.11
C PRO A 338 13.38 -24.14 -7.19
N ALA A 339 13.24 -22.82 -7.27
CA ALA A 339 11.97 -22.14 -7.40
C ALA A 339 11.83 -21.46 -8.77
N ASP A 340 10.76 -21.80 -9.50
CA ASP A 340 10.47 -21.22 -10.81
C ASP A 340 8.99 -20.86 -10.99
N PHE A 341 8.71 -19.89 -11.84
CA PHE A 341 7.35 -19.43 -12.13
C PHE A 341 7.21 -19.08 -13.60
N ASP A 342 6.23 -19.64 -14.30
CA ASP A 342 6.03 -19.39 -15.71
C ASP A 342 4.57 -19.25 -16.11
N VAL A 343 4.34 -18.39 -17.10
CA VAL A 343 3.03 -18.18 -17.71
C VAL A 343 3.19 -18.23 -19.22
N PRO A 344 2.51 -19.17 -19.91
CA PRO A 344 2.46 -19.20 -21.36
C PRO A 344 1.84 -17.92 -21.91
N TYR A 345 2.51 -17.32 -22.90
CA TYR A 345 2.06 -16.10 -23.54
C TYR A 345 0.69 -16.29 -24.21
N PRO A 346 -0.35 -15.52 -23.86
CA PRO A 346 -1.64 -15.58 -24.53
C PRO A 346 -1.58 -14.84 -25.87
N GLU A 347 -1.98 -15.49 -26.97
CA GLU A 347 -2.01 -14.84 -28.29
C GLU A 347 -3.07 -13.73 -28.38
N ARG A 348 -4.18 -13.90 -27.66
CA ARG A 348 -5.28 -12.94 -27.56
C ARG A 348 -5.83 -12.92 -26.14
N LEU A 349 -6.20 -11.72 -25.71
CA LEU A 349 -6.90 -11.46 -24.45
C LEU A 349 -8.18 -10.68 -24.75
N SER A 350 -9.17 -10.86 -23.88
CA SER A 350 -10.47 -10.22 -23.95
C SER A 350 -10.38 -8.75 -23.55
N ARG A 351 -10.97 -7.89 -24.38
CA ARG A 351 -10.85 -6.43 -24.23
C ARG A 351 -11.63 -5.89 -23.03
N GLY A 352 -12.86 -6.38 -22.84
CA GLY A 352 -13.76 -5.89 -21.80
C GLY A 352 -13.44 -6.42 -20.40
N LEU A 353 -12.90 -7.65 -20.29
CA LEU A 353 -12.59 -8.21 -18.97
C LEU A 353 -11.48 -7.43 -18.29
N VAL A 354 -10.56 -6.79 -19.02
CA VAL A 354 -9.49 -5.97 -18.44
C VAL A 354 -10.00 -4.95 -17.41
N LEU A 355 -11.19 -4.37 -17.60
CA LEU A 355 -11.72 -3.34 -16.71
C LEU A 355 -12.33 -3.90 -15.42
N VAL A 356 -12.72 -5.18 -15.41
CA VAL A 356 -13.54 -5.79 -14.34
C VAL A 356 -12.77 -6.88 -13.61
N LYS A 357 -11.90 -7.57 -14.33
CA LYS A 357 -11.23 -8.79 -13.91
C LYS A 357 -10.38 -8.64 -12.65
N TRP A 358 -9.55 -7.61 -12.60
CA TRP A 358 -8.52 -7.48 -11.57
C TRP A 358 -9.04 -6.97 -10.23
N TRP A 359 -10.18 -6.30 -10.18
CA TRP A 359 -10.74 -5.75 -8.94
C TRP A 359 -12.09 -6.35 -8.56
N LEU A 360 -12.95 -6.74 -9.51
CA LEU A 360 -14.30 -7.28 -9.22
C LEU A 360 -14.31 -8.81 -9.24
N LEU A 361 -13.86 -9.43 -10.33
CA LEU A 361 -13.88 -10.89 -10.45
C LEU A 361 -12.87 -11.55 -9.49
N ALA A 362 -11.80 -10.85 -9.13
CA ALA A 362 -10.81 -11.35 -8.18
C ALA A 362 -11.23 -11.19 -6.69
N ILE A 363 -12.33 -10.48 -6.36
CA ILE A 363 -12.78 -10.26 -4.97
C ILE A 363 -12.92 -11.58 -4.19
N PRO A 364 -13.60 -12.61 -4.71
CA PRO A 364 -13.75 -13.87 -3.98
C PRO A 364 -12.41 -14.50 -3.62
N HIS A 365 -11.42 -14.39 -4.50
CA HIS A 365 -10.05 -14.83 -4.20
C HIS A 365 -9.36 -13.93 -3.18
N TYR A 366 -9.50 -12.61 -3.29
CA TYR A 366 -8.90 -11.65 -2.36
C TYR A 366 -9.41 -11.81 -0.93
N LEU A 367 -10.69 -12.10 -0.74
CA LEU A 367 -11.25 -12.34 0.59
C LEU A 367 -10.60 -13.56 1.25
N VAL A 368 -10.55 -14.67 0.52
CA VAL A 368 -10.00 -15.93 1.06
C VAL A 368 -8.48 -15.84 1.20
N LEU A 369 -7.75 -15.34 0.20
CA LEU A 369 -6.30 -15.12 0.29
C LEU A 369 -5.95 -14.06 1.33
N GLY A 370 -6.81 -13.07 1.53
CA GLY A 370 -6.67 -12.02 2.54
C GLY A 370 -6.56 -12.64 3.92
N VAL A 371 -7.42 -13.59 4.26
CA VAL A 371 -7.34 -14.34 5.55
C VAL A 371 -6.17 -15.33 5.58
N LEU A 372 -5.91 -16.03 4.46
CA LEU A 372 -4.89 -17.09 4.43
C LEU A 372 -3.46 -16.55 4.46
N VAL A 373 -3.22 -15.40 3.82
CA VAL A 373 -1.88 -14.85 3.56
C VAL A 373 -1.68 -13.50 4.21
N GLY A 374 -2.70 -12.64 4.21
CA GLY A 374 -2.68 -11.36 4.90
C GLY A 374 -2.97 -11.55 6.39
N GLY A 375 -2.09 -11.07 7.25
CA GLY A 375 -2.50 -10.87 8.65
C GLY A 375 -3.59 -9.81 8.69
N GLY A 376 -4.63 -10.00 9.50
CA GLY A 376 -5.70 -9.02 9.67
C GLY A 376 -5.35 -7.99 10.74
N ALA A 377 -5.79 -6.75 10.60
CA ALA A 377 -5.80 -5.79 11.69
C ALA A 377 -7.24 -5.29 11.85
N THR A 378 -7.84 -5.50 13.02
CA THR A 378 -9.17 -4.99 13.34
C THR A 378 -9.03 -3.94 14.43
N ALA A 379 -9.46 -2.72 14.14
CA ALA A 379 -9.64 -1.70 15.17
C ALA A 379 -10.96 -1.97 15.91
N THR A 380 -10.92 -1.99 17.23
CA THR A 380 -12.11 -2.04 18.08
C THR A 380 -12.14 -0.80 18.95
N SER A 381 -12.94 0.20 18.58
CA SER A 381 -13.26 1.35 19.44
C SER A 381 -14.50 2.08 18.93
N ASP A 382 -15.18 2.77 19.85
CA ASP A 382 -16.30 3.67 19.53
C ASP A 382 -15.81 5.07 19.11
N ASN A 383 -14.54 5.42 19.39
CA ASN A 383 -13.89 6.69 19.04
C ASN A 383 -12.52 6.49 18.37
N TRP A 384 -12.08 7.43 17.52
CA TRP A 384 -10.89 7.29 16.67
C TRP A 384 -9.56 7.41 17.45
N ASP A 385 -9.55 8.13 18.58
CA ASP A 385 -8.33 8.35 19.39
C ASP A 385 -7.94 7.17 20.29
N ASP A 386 -8.91 6.30 20.62
CA ASP A 386 -8.73 5.14 21.49
C ASP A 386 -8.72 3.81 20.72
N ALA A 387 -8.44 3.84 19.41
CA ALA A 387 -8.46 2.67 18.56
C ALA A 387 -7.43 1.61 19.00
N VAL A 388 -7.93 0.55 19.64
CA VAL A 388 -7.11 -0.63 19.95
C VAL A 388 -7.01 -1.50 18.70
N TRP A 389 -5.79 -1.58 18.14
CA TRP A 389 -5.50 -2.42 16.98
C TRP A 389 -5.22 -3.86 17.40
N ILE A 390 -6.09 -4.79 16.99
CA ILE A 390 -5.88 -6.23 17.17
C ILE A 390 -5.28 -6.79 15.89
N TYR A 391 -4.03 -7.26 15.98
CA TYR A 391 -3.33 -7.90 14.87
C TYR A 391 -3.50 -9.41 14.90
N SER A 392 -4.06 -9.97 13.83
CA SER A 392 -4.19 -11.41 13.59
C SER A 392 -3.07 -11.91 12.70
N TRP A 393 -2.47 -13.04 13.06
CA TRP A 393 -1.45 -13.71 12.27
C TRP A 393 -2.09 -14.40 11.05
N SER A 394 -1.41 -14.41 9.91
CA SER A 394 -1.90 -15.14 8.74
C SER A 394 -1.72 -16.65 8.90
N LEU A 395 -2.64 -17.44 8.35
CA LEU A 395 -2.53 -18.90 8.38
C LEU A 395 -1.22 -19.37 7.75
N LEU A 396 -0.82 -18.81 6.60
CA LEU A 396 0.45 -19.13 5.95
C LEU A 396 1.65 -18.85 6.87
N GLY A 397 1.64 -17.71 7.59
CA GLY A 397 2.69 -17.38 8.55
C GLY A 397 2.79 -18.40 9.68
N ILE A 398 1.65 -18.83 10.21
CA ILE A 398 1.58 -19.89 11.25
C ILE A 398 2.11 -21.21 10.70
N LEU A 399 1.67 -21.63 9.50
CA LEU A 399 2.12 -22.87 8.86
C LEU A 399 3.63 -22.88 8.63
N VAL A 400 4.19 -21.77 8.15
CA VAL A 400 5.64 -21.63 7.93
C VAL A 400 6.40 -21.58 9.26
N LEU A 401 5.85 -20.94 10.30
CA LEU A 401 6.45 -20.95 11.64
C LEU A 401 6.50 -22.38 12.22
N VAL A 402 5.40 -23.13 12.12
CA VAL A 402 5.35 -24.54 12.53
C VAL A 402 6.38 -25.36 11.73
N ALA A 403 6.50 -25.12 10.43
CA ALA A 403 7.52 -25.77 9.60
C ALA A 403 8.93 -25.41 10.04
N ALA A 404 9.20 -24.14 10.35
CA ALA A 404 10.50 -23.67 10.80
C ALA A 404 10.88 -24.25 12.17
N ILE A 405 9.92 -24.36 13.09
CA ILE A 405 10.10 -25.01 14.40
C ILE A 405 10.37 -26.52 14.21
N ALA A 406 9.57 -27.19 13.38
CA ALA A 406 9.79 -28.59 13.04
C ALA A 406 11.18 -28.80 12.43
N LEU A 407 11.61 -27.94 11.52
CA LEU A 407 12.93 -27.96 10.89
C LEU A 407 14.05 -27.75 11.92
N LEU A 408 13.86 -26.83 12.87
CA LEU A 408 14.83 -26.55 13.93
C LEU A 408 15.10 -27.79 14.77
N PHE A 409 14.04 -28.44 15.26
CA PHE A 409 14.16 -29.61 16.13
C PHE A 409 14.48 -30.90 15.38
N THR A 410 13.87 -31.15 14.22
CA THR A 410 13.94 -32.45 13.53
C THR A 410 14.92 -32.48 12.36
N ALA A 411 15.45 -31.32 11.92
CA ALA A 411 16.24 -31.19 10.70
C ALA A 411 15.54 -31.69 9.42
N ARG A 412 14.21 -31.86 9.47
CA ARG A 412 13.39 -32.33 8.36
C ARG A 412 12.19 -31.39 8.20
N TYR A 413 11.96 -30.94 6.97
CA TYR A 413 10.74 -30.22 6.63
C TYR A 413 9.60 -31.24 6.48
N PRO A 414 8.49 -31.16 7.25
CA PRO A 414 7.36 -32.08 7.07
C PRO A 414 6.75 -31.94 5.67
N SER A 415 6.75 -33.02 4.88
CA SER A 415 6.33 -33.00 3.47
C SER A 415 4.89 -32.51 3.28
N GLY A 416 3.93 -33.00 4.08
CA GLY A 416 2.53 -32.54 3.97
C GLY A 416 2.35 -31.04 4.26
N LEU A 417 3.16 -30.48 5.16
CA LEU A 417 3.14 -29.04 5.46
C LEU A 417 3.78 -28.22 4.34
N PHE A 418 4.89 -28.72 3.77
CA PHE A 418 5.52 -28.14 2.60
C PHE A 418 4.55 -28.12 1.41
N ASP A 419 3.91 -29.24 1.13
CA ASP A 419 2.96 -29.41 0.02
C ASP A 419 1.77 -28.46 0.15
N LEU A 420 1.27 -28.26 1.39
CA LEU A 420 0.23 -27.29 1.69
C LEU A 420 0.69 -25.84 1.47
N VAL A 421 1.87 -25.48 1.99
CA VAL A 421 2.45 -24.13 1.87
C VAL A 421 2.72 -23.78 0.40
N VAL A 422 3.31 -24.70 -0.37
CA VAL A 422 3.51 -24.54 -1.82
C VAL A 422 2.16 -24.43 -2.53
N GLY A 423 1.16 -25.24 -2.15
CA GLY A 423 -0.17 -25.18 -2.74
C GLY A 423 -0.90 -23.84 -2.52
N ILE A 424 -0.79 -23.26 -1.32
CA ILE A 424 -1.33 -21.91 -1.04
C ILE A 424 -0.64 -20.86 -1.92
N ASN A 425 0.69 -20.91 -2.04
CA ASN A 425 1.42 -19.99 -2.90
C ASN A 425 1.09 -20.20 -4.38
N ARG A 426 0.92 -21.44 -4.84
CA ARG A 426 0.51 -21.74 -6.22
C ARG A 426 -0.82 -21.08 -6.55
N TRP A 427 -1.81 -21.23 -5.66
CA TRP A 427 -3.10 -20.58 -5.81
C TRP A 427 -2.97 -19.04 -5.80
N ARG A 428 -2.21 -18.47 -4.85
CA ARG A 428 -1.91 -17.03 -4.77
C ARG A 428 -1.30 -16.50 -6.08
N PHE A 429 -0.31 -17.18 -6.64
CA PHE A 429 0.37 -16.74 -7.87
C PHE A 429 -0.52 -16.85 -9.10
N ARG A 430 -1.45 -17.82 -9.15
CA ARG A 430 -2.48 -17.89 -10.20
C ARG A 430 -3.42 -16.69 -10.15
N VAL A 431 -3.84 -16.30 -8.96
CA VAL A 431 -4.67 -15.10 -8.74
C VAL A 431 -3.90 -13.83 -9.07
N TRP A 432 -2.63 -13.74 -8.69
CA TRP A 432 -1.79 -12.61 -9.07
C TRP A 432 -1.59 -12.51 -10.58
N ALA A 433 -1.34 -13.62 -11.28
CA ALA A 433 -1.25 -13.63 -12.75
C ALA A 433 -2.57 -13.20 -13.42
N TYR A 434 -3.70 -13.60 -12.84
CA TYR A 434 -5.04 -13.19 -13.29
C TYR A 434 -5.27 -11.68 -13.09
N ALA A 435 -4.94 -11.16 -11.91
CA ALA A 435 -5.05 -9.73 -11.59
C ALA A 435 -4.09 -8.86 -12.41
N ALA A 436 -2.90 -9.38 -12.73
CA ALA A 436 -1.91 -8.73 -13.59
C ALA A 436 -2.22 -8.85 -15.10
N LEU A 437 -3.41 -9.36 -15.45
CA LEU A 437 -3.91 -9.48 -16.83
C LEU A 437 -3.08 -10.40 -17.73
N LEU A 438 -2.30 -11.32 -17.15
CA LEU A 438 -1.41 -12.21 -17.91
C LEU A 438 -2.14 -13.40 -18.55
N ARG A 439 -3.34 -13.73 -18.07
CA ARG A 439 -4.21 -14.80 -18.55
C ARG A 439 -5.65 -14.34 -18.48
N ASP A 440 -6.57 -15.00 -19.17
CA ASP A 440 -8.02 -14.71 -19.13
C ASP A 440 -8.81 -15.70 -18.27
N GLU A 441 -8.35 -16.94 -18.17
CA GLU A 441 -8.99 -18.05 -17.48
C GLU A 441 -9.13 -17.75 -15.98
N TYR A 442 -10.33 -17.97 -15.42
CA TYR A 442 -10.58 -17.75 -14.00
C TYR A 442 -9.79 -18.74 -13.13
N PRO A 443 -9.08 -18.30 -12.06
CA PRO A 443 -8.25 -19.19 -11.28
C PRO A 443 -9.11 -20.17 -10.49
N PRO A 444 -8.87 -21.49 -10.61
CA PRO A 444 -9.62 -22.47 -9.81
C PRO A 444 -9.28 -22.32 -8.32
N PHE A 445 -10.28 -22.50 -7.44
CA PHE A 445 -10.09 -22.57 -5.98
C PHE A 445 -9.48 -23.92 -5.57
N ARG A 446 -8.28 -24.20 -6.07
CA ARG A 446 -7.53 -25.42 -5.76
C ARG A 446 -6.08 -25.08 -5.48
N LEU A 447 -5.51 -25.77 -4.50
CA LEU A 447 -4.15 -25.57 -4.05
C LEU A 447 -3.14 -26.33 -4.93
N ASP A 448 -3.52 -27.47 -5.52
CA ASP A 448 -2.63 -28.41 -6.23
C ASP A 448 -1.32 -28.66 -5.44
N GLN A 449 -1.48 -29.40 -4.33
CA GLN A 449 -0.42 -29.71 -3.37
C GLN A 449 0.70 -30.55 -4.00
N GLY A 450 1.94 -30.32 -3.54
CA GLY A 450 3.13 -31.03 -4.00
C GLY A 450 4.21 -30.11 -4.61
N PRO A 451 5.46 -30.59 -4.76
CA PRO A 451 6.59 -29.78 -5.27
C PRO A 451 6.43 -29.34 -6.74
N ARG A 452 5.71 -30.15 -7.54
CA ARG A 452 5.49 -29.97 -8.99
C ARG A 452 4.00 -30.20 -9.31
N GLU A 453 3.48 -29.55 -10.36
CA GLU A 453 2.14 -29.87 -10.87
C GLU A 453 2.16 -31.24 -11.57
N LEU A 454 1.03 -31.95 -11.52
CA LEU A 454 0.87 -33.32 -12.02
C LEU A 454 1.27 -33.53 -13.50
N HIS A 455 1.48 -32.46 -14.28
CA HIS A 455 1.88 -32.49 -15.68
C HIS A 455 3.30 -33.04 -15.93
N GLU A 456 4.18 -33.04 -14.92
CA GLU A 456 5.58 -33.48 -15.09
C GLU A 456 5.77 -34.98 -14.89
N TYR A 457 4.73 -35.67 -14.39
CA TYR A 457 4.70 -37.12 -14.14
C TYR A 457 4.06 -37.93 -15.27
N ALA A 458 3.60 -37.33 -16.36
CA ALA A 458 3.19 -38.10 -17.52
C ALA A 458 4.45 -38.55 -18.27
N PRO A 459 4.87 -39.83 -18.20
CA PRO A 459 5.85 -40.32 -19.16
C PRO A 459 5.27 -40.04 -20.54
N ALA A 460 6.11 -39.52 -21.44
CA ALA A 460 5.79 -39.49 -22.86
C ALA A 460 5.21 -40.87 -23.20
N ALA A 461 3.92 -40.91 -23.55
CA ALA A 461 3.33 -42.15 -24.03
C ALA A 461 4.23 -42.61 -25.17
N GLY A 462 4.95 -43.71 -24.95
CA GLY A 462 5.74 -44.33 -25.99
C GLY A 462 4.86 -44.57 -27.22
N PRO A 463 5.46 -44.68 -28.42
CA PRO A 463 4.68 -44.93 -29.63
C PRO A 463 3.72 -46.09 -29.36
N ARG A 464 2.41 -45.81 -29.46
CA ARG A 464 1.42 -46.88 -29.46
C ARG A 464 1.64 -47.61 -30.77
N ASP A 465 2.25 -48.79 -30.72
CA ASP A 465 2.25 -49.73 -31.83
C ASP A 465 0.79 -50.13 -32.09
N ASP A 466 0.15 -49.45 -33.03
CA ASP A 466 -1.15 -49.78 -33.58
C ASP A 466 -1.00 -50.74 -34.76
N LEU A 467 -0.51 -51.95 -34.48
CA LEU A 467 -0.67 -53.08 -35.40
C LEU A 467 -1.77 -54.01 -34.91
N SER A 468 -2.97 -53.80 -35.42
CA SER A 468 -3.98 -54.85 -35.56
C SER A 468 -4.85 -54.57 -36.79
N PRO A 469 -4.62 -55.25 -37.92
CA PRO A 469 -5.56 -55.25 -39.03
C PRO A 469 -6.71 -56.19 -38.68
N GLY A 470 -7.94 -55.67 -38.67
CA GLY A 470 -9.12 -56.52 -38.70
C GLY A 470 -9.26 -57.21 -40.06
N PRO A 471 -9.88 -58.39 -40.10
CA PRO A 471 -10.73 -58.71 -41.23
C PRO A 471 -12.13 -59.12 -40.78
N GLY A 472 -13.11 -58.64 -41.54
CA GLY A 472 -14.50 -59.01 -41.40
C GLY A 472 -14.79 -60.44 -41.82
N ARG A 473 -15.70 -61.06 -41.04
CA ARG A 473 -16.73 -62.06 -41.39
C ARG A 473 -16.40 -63.10 -42.47
N THR A 474 -16.44 -64.38 -42.06
CA THR A 474 -17.31 -65.43 -42.66
C THR A 474 -17.49 -66.56 -41.65
N GLN A 475 -18.73 -66.96 -41.37
CA GLN A 475 -19.09 -68.17 -40.62
C GLN A 475 -18.96 -69.41 -41.52
N ILE A 476 -18.55 -70.56 -40.95
CA ILE A 476 -19.12 -71.92 -41.16
C ILE A 476 -18.45 -72.88 -40.13
N PRO A 477 -19.20 -73.74 -39.40
CA PRO A 477 -18.65 -74.71 -38.45
C PRO A 477 -18.62 -76.14 -39.03
N LEU A 478 -17.54 -76.91 -38.84
CA LEU A 478 -17.56 -78.38 -39.04
C LEU A 478 -16.60 -79.13 -38.08
N SER A 479 -17.27 -79.94 -37.25
CA SER A 479 -16.95 -81.26 -36.65
C SER A 479 -15.54 -81.89 -36.63
N LYS A 480 -15.21 -82.38 -35.42
CA LYS A 480 -14.63 -83.68 -35.01
C LYS A 480 -13.89 -84.53 -36.06
N GLU A 481 -12.65 -84.88 -35.72
CA GLU A 481 -11.93 -86.15 -35.88
C GLU A 481 -10.47 -85.88 -35.45
N GLN A 482 -9.63 -86.76 -34.90
CA GLN A 482 -9.66 -88.10 -34.34
C GLN A 482 -8.18 -88.41 -34.02
N TYR A 483 -7.90 -89.22 -32.99
CA TYR A 483 -6.66 -90.02 -32.83
C TYR A 483 -5.33 -89.26 -32.60
N GLY A 484 -4.38 -89.67 -31.77
CA GLY A 484 -4.10 -90.84 -30.92
C GLY A 484 -2.71 -90.53 -30.32
N ASP A 485 -2.54 -90.60 -29.00
CA ASP A 485 -1.95 -91.72 -28.26
C ASP A 485 -0.45 -91.99 -28.51
N ALA A 486 0.22 -92.43 -27.45
CA ALA A 486 1.55 -93.05 -27.34
C ALA A 486 2.68 -92.26 -26.64
N THR A 487 2.69 -92.40 -25.32
CA THR A 487 3.76 -93.00 -24.47
C THR A 487 5.26 -92.64 -24.62
N SER A 488 5.78 -92.12 -23.50
CA SER A 488 6.74 -92.76 -22.57
C SER A 488 8.24 -92.93 -22.91
N GLY A 489 9.06 -92.49 -21.93
CA GLY A 489 10.37 -93.04 -21.56
C GLY A 489 11.57 -92.20 -22.01
N GLU A 490 12.69 -92.05 -21.29
CA GLU A 490 13.17 -92.41 -19.95
C GLU A 490 14.65 -91.94 -19.89
N GLN A 491 15.16 -91.64 -18.68
CA GLN A 491 16.58 -91.68 -18.26
C GLN A 491 17.59 -90.60 -18.71
N ALA A 492 18.12 -89.81 -17.75
CA ALA A 492 19.34 -90.14 -16.98
C ALA A 492 20.04 -88.90 -16.40
N ARG A 493 20.31 -88.94 -15.09
CA ARG A 493 21.36 -88.18 -14.34
C ARG A 493 22.72 -88.88 -14.54
N PRO A 494 23.90 -88.23 -14.36
CA PRO A 494 24.50 -87.96 -13.03
C PRO A 494 25.18 -86.57 -12.92
N GLY A 495 25.34 -85.96 -11.72
CA GLY A 495 26.58 -85.94 -10.91
C GLY A 495 27.54 -84.84 -11.42
N GLU A 496 28.27 -84.00 -10.68
CA GLU A 496 28.73 -83.91 -9.30
C GLU A 496 29.65 -82.65 -9.23
N GLY A 497 29.84 -82.03 -8.06
CA GLY A 497 30.93 -81.07 -7.77
C GLY A 497 30.57 -79.58 -7.91
N ARG A 498 30.72 -78.72 -6.90
CA ARG A 498 31.45 -78.81 -5.63
C ARG A 498 30.84 -77.84 -4.61
#